data_AF-A0A9E5RW20-F1
#
_entry.id   AF-A0A9E5RW20-F1
#
_cell.length_a   1.000
_cell.length_b   1.000
_cell.length_c   1.000
_cell.angle_alpha   90.00
_cell.angle_beta   90.00
_cell.angle_gamma   90.00
#
_symmetry.space_group_name_H-M   'P 1'
#
loop_
_entity.id
_entity.type
_entity.pdbx_description
1 polymer ?
#
loop_
_entity_poly.entity_id
_entity_poly.type
_entity_poly.pdbx_seq_one_letter_code
_entity_poly.pdbx_strand_id
1 'polypeptide(L)' 'MLRGGSWYNKPENCRSANRNYNTRANRNNNVGFRVVVVVA' A
#
# COMPACT_ATOMS: atom_id res chain seq x y z
N MET A 1 4.83 -5.67 2.19
CA MET A 1 4.88 -4.25 2.62
C MET A 1 4.03 -3.43 1.67
N LEU A 2 3.17 -2.56 2.19
CA LEU A 2 2.24 -1.75 1.39
C LEU A 2 2.77 -0.32 1.19
N ARG A 3 2.40 0.33 0.09
CA ARG A 3 2.87 1.67 -0.31
C ARG A 3 1.72 2.49 -0.90
N GLY A 4 1.85 3.82 -0.88
CA GLY A 4 0.92 4.75 -1.54
C GLY A 4 -0.25 5.24 -0.70
N GLY A 5 -0.63 4.52 0.37
CA GLY A 5 -1.75 4.88 1.22
C GLY A 5 -3.13 4.57 0.60
N SER A 6 -4.19 4.93 1.32
CA SER A 6 -5.59 4.78 0.94
C SER A 6 -6.39 6.03 1.31
N TRP A 7 -7.67 6.08 0.94
CA TRP A 7 -8.59 7.18 1.27
C TRP A 7 -8.71 7.47 2.77
N TYR A 8 -8.43 6.49 3.63
CA TYR A 8 -8.47 6.64 5.09
C TYR A 8 -7.18 7.23 5.67
N ASN A 9 -6.08 7.25 4.91
CA ASN A 9 -4.79 7.68 5.42
C ASN A 9 -4.63 9.20 5.42
N LYS A 10 -4.02 9.73 6.48
CA LYS A 10 -3.58 11.12 6.55
C LYS A 10 -2.43 11.39 5.55
N PRO A 11 -2.27 12.63 5.04
CA PRO A 11 -1.28 12.96 4.00
C PRO A 11 0.15 12.53 4.30
N GLU A 12 0.59 12.63 5.55
CA GLU A 12 1.93 12.25 6.01
C GLU A 12 2.24 10.75 5.82
N ASN A 13 1.19 9.91 5.79
CA ASN A 13 1.27 8.46 5.59
C ASN A 13 1.22 8.06 4.11
N CYS A 14 0.89 8.98 3.20
CA CYS A 14 0.87 8.73 1.75
C CYS A 14 2.22 9.02 1.08
N ARG A 15 3.25 9.43 1.85
CA ARG A 15 4.59 9.70 1.33
C ARG A 15 5.24 8.46 0.73
N SER A 16 6.02 8.65 -0.34
CA SER A 16 6.75 7.56 -1.03
C SER A 16 7.70 6.79 -0.12
N ALA A 17 8.26 7.45 0.91
CA ALA A 17 9.12 6.83 1.90
C ALA A 17 8.36 6.01 2.95
N ASN A 18 7.03 6.16 3.07
CA ASN A 18 6.25 5.40 4.03
C ASN A 18 6.11 3.93 3.61
N ARG A 19 6.12 3.06 4.62
CA ARG A 19 6.44 1.63 4.50
C ARG A 19 5.48 0.89 5.43
N ASN A 20 4.21 0.82 5.04
CA ASN A 20 3.15 0.30 5.92
C ASN A 20 3.35 -1.20 6.19
N TYR A 21 3.49 -1.52 7.48
CA TYR A 21 3.69 -2.87 7.99
C TYR A 21 2.38 -3.46 8.53
N ASN A 22 1.74 -4.27 7.69
CA ASN A 22 0.63 -5.12 8.11
C ASN A 22 1.08 -6.58 8.11
N THR A 23 0.49 -7.39 9.00
CA THR A 23 0.68 -8.84 8.97
C THR A 23 0.14 -9.42 7.65
N ARG A 24 0.71 -10.53 7.18
CA ARG A 24 0.30 -11.20 5.93
C ARG A 24 -1.17 -11.68 5.94
N ALA A 25 -1.71 -11.92 7.13
CA ALA A 25 -3.10 -12.34 7.33
C ALA A 25 -4.09 -11.16 7.35
N ASN A 26 -3.63 -9.91 7.35
CA ASN A 26 -4.50 -8.75 7.38
C ASN A 26 -5.33 -8.65 6.08
N ARG A 27 -6.65 -8.53 6.22
CA ARG A 27 -7.65 -8.45 5.12
C ARG A 27 -8.41 -7.12 5.16
N ASN A 28 -7.76 -6.04 5.58
CA ASN A 28 -8.35 -4.71 5.60
C ASN A 28 -8.79 -4.28 4.19
N ASN A 29 -10.02 -3.78 4.07
CA ASN A 29 -10.63 -3.35 2.80
C ASN A 29 -9.95 -2.13 2.15
N ASN A 30 -9.05 -1.47 2.88
CA ASN A 30 -8.24 -0.36 2.37
C ASN A 30 -6.91 -0.81 1.74
N VAL A 31 -6.70 -2.12 1.59
CA VAL A 31 -5.48 -2.72 1.03
C VAL A 31 -5.78 -3.37 -0.31
N GLY A 32 -4.92 -3.11 -1.31
CA GLY A 32 -4.99 -3.73 -2.64
C GLY A 32 -3.61 -3.96 -3.25
N PHE A 33 -3.59 -4.35 -4.52
CA PHE A 33 -2.36 -4.57 -5.30
C PHE A 33 -2.39 -3.79 -6.62
N ARG A 34 -1.20 -3.44 -7.13
CA ARG A 34 -1.02 -2.87 -8.47
C ARG A 34 -0.24 -3.90 -9.29
N VAL A 35 -0.83 -4.33 -10.40
CA VAL A 35 -0.17 -5.25 -11.34
C VAL A 35 0.98 -4.53 -12.04
N VAL A 36 2.08 -5.24 -12.27
CA VAL A 36 3.23 -4.77 -13.04
C VAL A 36 3.47 -5.79 -14.14
N VAL A 37 3.66 -5.31 -15.37
CA VAL A 37 4.01 -6.14 -16.53
C VAL A 37 5.49 -5.91 -16.83
N VAL A 38 6.21 -6.98 -17.14
CA VAL A 38 7.58 -6.90 -17.66
C VAL A 38 7.49 -6.87 -19.18
N VAL A 39 8.08 -5.85 -19.79
CA VAL A 39 8.23 -5.77 -21.25
C VAL A 39 9.61 -6.31 -21.59
N ALA A 40 9.67 -7.23 -22.54
CA ALA A 40 10.91 -7.81 -23.08
C ALA A 40 11.47 -6.93 -24.20
#